data_AF-A0A3M1PYM0-F1
#
_entry.id   AF-A0A3M1PYM0-F1
#
_cell.length_a   1.000
_cell.length_b   1.000
_cell.length_c   1.000
_cell.angle_alpha   90.00
_cell.angle_beta   90.00
_cell.angle_gamma   90.00
#
_symmetry.space_group_name_H-M   'P 1'
#
loop_
_entity.id
_entity.type
_entity.pdbx_description
1 polymer ?
#
loop_
_entity_poly.entity_id
_entity_poly.type
_entity_poly.pdbx_seq_one_letter_code
_entity_poly.pdbx_strand_id
1 'polypeptide(L)'
;PAVAFDQDSRAAMQGLIENGYCHALLAGNALATHDLEAGYFRTGLGQNIYSQELQPLGHYNHLDVLNEVRRAGSIAAAIDELKIQDGIIYACEKKKIPYVLAGSIRDDGPLPEVIANVYEAQDAMRVHARKATVVMALATQLHSIAFGNMVPSYRVEEDGRVRPVFFYIVDMAEFSADKLANRGSAQAQAILTNVQDFMVNLWNNLKD
;
A
#
# COMPACT_ATOMS: atom_id res chain seq x y z
N PRO A 1 0.57 1.93 -6.03
CA PRO A 1 -0.54 1.40 -6.84
C PRO A 1 -0.19 0.10 -7.60
N ALA A 2 1.06 -0.15 -7.96
CA ALA A 2 1.45 -1.31 -8.79
C ALA A 2 0.90 -2.67 -8.31
N VAL A 3 0.85 -2.91 -7.00
CA VAL A 3 0.30 -4.15 -6.42
C VAL A 3 -1.22 -4.30 -6.56
N ALA A 4 -1.94 -3.23 -6.89
CA ALA A 4 -3.40 -3.25 -7.08
C ALA A 4 -3.82 -3.42 -8.56
N PHE A 5 -2.89 -3.29 -9.50
CA PHE A 5 -3.17 -3.37 -10.94
C PHE A 5 -3.20 -4.79 -11.50
N ASP A 6 -2.90 -5.79 -10.68
CA ASP A 6 -2.95 -7.20 -11.04
C ASP A 6 -3.83 -7.94 -10.02
N GLN A 7 -4.72 -8.81 -10.52
CA GLN A 7 -5.69 -9.51 -9.69
C GLN A 7 -5.01 -10.40 -8.63
N ASP A 8 -3.99 -11.14 -9.01
CA ASP A 8 -3.37 -12.15 -8.13
C ASP A 8 -2.50 -11.49 -7.07
N SER A 9 -1.74 -10.45 -7.44
CA SER A 9 -0.99 -9.61 -6.50
C SER A 9 -1.91 -8.89 -5.51
N ARG A 10 -3.05 -8.37 -5.99
CA ARG A 10 -4.07 -7.73 -5.14
C ARG A 10 -4.67 -8.75 -4.16
N ALA A 11 -5.00 -9.95 -4.62
CA ALA A 11 -5.50 -11.03 -3.78
C ALA A 11 -4.44 -11.51 -2.77
N ALA A 12 -3.16 -11.56 -3.15
CA ALA A 12 -2.05 -11.90 -2.26
C ALA A 12 -1.89 -10.85 -1.15
N MET A 13 -1.95 -9.56 -1.48
CA MET A 13 -1.95 -8.47 -0.50
C MET A 13 -3.12 -8.60 0.49
N GLN A 14 -4.34 -8.84 -0.02
CA GLN A 14 -5.49 -9.12 0.84
C GLN A 14 -5.24 -10.32 1.75
N GLY A 15 -4.73 -11.44 1.23
CA GLY A 15 -4.43 -12.64 1.99
C GLY A 15 -3.46 -12.39 3.15
N LEU A 16 -2.39 -11.64 2.90
CA LEU A 16 -1.43 -11.26 3.95
C LEU A 16 -2.06 -10.40 5.05
N ILE A 17 -2.94 -9.46 4.67
CA ILE A 17 -3.68 -8.62 5.62
C ILE A 17 -4.63 -9.48 6.45
N GLU A 18 -5.40 -10.37 5.79
CA GLU A 18 -6.42 -11.16 6.46
C GLU A 18 -5.87 -12.22 7.43
N ASN A 19 -4.62 -12.65 7.20
CA ASN A 19 -3.89 -13.63 8.02
C ASN A 19 -2.92 -13.00 9.02
N GLY A 20 -2.97 -11.69 9.24
CA GLY A 20 -2.24 -11.03 10.32
C GLY A 20 -0.75 -10.76 10.05
N TYR A 21 -0.30 -10.88 8.80
CA TYR A 21 1.07 -10.50 8.43
C TYR A 21 1.23 -8.98 8.29
N CYS A 22 0.15 -8.24 8.02
CA CYS A 22 0.15 -6.78 7.90
C CYS A 22 -0.47 -6.12 9.14
N HIS A 23 0.29 -5.22 9.78
CA HIS A 23 -0.14 -4.49 10.98
C HIS A 23 -0.43 -3.00 10.73
N ALA A 24 0.05 -2.48 9.60
CA ALA A 24 -0.24 -1.13 9.13
C ALA A 24 0.07 -1.04 7.63
N LEU A 25 -0.75 -0.30 6.88
CA LEU A 25 -0.53 -0.03 5.46
C LEU A 25 -0.21 1.47 5.27
N LEU A 26 0.93 1.78 4.68
CA LEU A 26 1.33 3.17 4.40
C LEU A 26 1.39 3.37 2.90
N ALA A 27 0.56 4.26 2.38
CA ALA A 27 0.39 4.47 0.96
C ALA A 27 0.00 5.93 0.67
N GLY A 28 -0.45 6.19 -0.56
CA GLY A 28 -1.08 7.45 -0.94
C GLY A 28 -2.37 7.20 -1.72
N ASN A 29 -3.04 8.28 -2.11
CA ASN A 29 -4.33 8.27 -2.80
C ASN A 29 -4.40 7.21 -3.91
N ALA A 30 -3.41 7.20 -4.82
CA ALA A 30 -3.40 6.30 -5.97
C ALA A 30 -3.51 4.80 -5.63
N LEU A 31 -2.92 4.31 -4.53
CA LEU A 31 -3.07 2.89 -4.17
C LEU A 31 -4.52 2.60 -3.80
N ALA A 32 -5.09 3.41 -2.90
CA ALA A 32 -6.44 3.20 -2.40
C ALA A 32 -7.49 3.38 -3.51
N THR A 33 -7.35 4.42 -4.34
CA THR A 33 -8.25 4.68 -5.47
C THR A 33 -8.28 3.50 -6.44
N HIS A 34 -7.11 3.02 -6.88
CA HIS A 34 -7.06 1.93 -7.85
C HIS A 34 -7.41 0.55 -7.24
N ASP A 35 -7.22 0.36 -5.93
CA ASP A 35 -7.71 -0.83 -5.26
C ASP A 35 -9.25 -0.88 -5.17
N LEU A 36 -9.89 0.28 -4.95
CA LEU A 36 -11.34 0.43 -4.98
C LEU A 36 -11.90 0.35 -6.41
N GLU A 37 -11.21 0.94 -7.40
CA GLU A 37 -11.50 0.77 -8.83
C GLU A 37 -11.49 -0.71 -9.22
N ALA A 38 -10.47 -1.44 -8.79
CA ALA A 38 -10.36 -2.88 -8.99
C ALA A 38 -11.48 -3.66 -8.27
N GLY A 39 -11.92 -3.20 -7.11
CA GLY A 39 -13.04 -3.80 -6.38
C GLY A 39 -14.39 -3.60 -7.08
N TYR A 40 -14.62 -2.42 -7.65
CA TYR A 40 -15.91 -2.04 -8.21
C TYR A 40 -16.03 -2.30 -9.72
N PHE A 41 -15.04 -1.90 -10.51
CA PHE A 41 -15.03 -2.00 -11.98
C PHE A 41 -14.16 -3.14 -12.52
N ARG A 42 -13.38 -3.82 -11.65
CA ARG A 42 -12.37 -4.83 -12.07
C ARG A 42 -11.30 -4.24 -12.99
N THR A 43 -11.03 -2.95 -12.87
CA THR A 43 -10.00 -2.25 -13.65
C THR A 43 -9.00 -1.50 -12.78
N GLY A 44 -7.82 -1.24 -13.35
CA GLY A 44 -6.86 -0.28 -12.86
C GLY A 44 -6.47 0.67 -13.99
N LEU A 45 -6.76 1.97 -13.86
CA LEU A 45 -6.61 2.95 -14.95
C LEU A 45 -7.38 2.52 -16.23
N GLY A 46 -8.53 1.85 -16.06
CA GLY A 46 -9.35 1.39 -17.17
C GLY A 46 -8.86 0.11 -17.87
N GLN A 47 -7.76 -0.48 -17.44
CA GLN A 47 -7.31 -1.78 -17.91
C GLN A 47 -7.87 -2.88 -16.98
N ASN A 48 -8.43 -3.95 -17.52
CA ASN A 48 -8.91 -5.07 -16.72
C ASN A 48 -7.74 -5.73 -15.96
N ILE A 49 -7.87 -5.89 -14.64
CA ILE A 49 -6.78 -6.37 -13.76
C ILE A 49 -6.44 -7.85 -13.93
N TYR A 50 -7.25 -8.61 -14.68
CA TYR A 50 -7.03 -10.02 -14.99
C TYR A 50 -6.62 -10.22 -16.44
N SER A 51 -7.47 -9.81 -17.40
CA SER A 51 -7.19 -10.02 -18.83
C SER A 51 -6.15 -9.05 -19.39
N GLN A 52 -5.83 -7.97 -18.68
CA GLN A 52 -4.93 -6.89 -19.13
C GLN A 52 -5.45 -6.16 -20.38
N GLU A 53 -6.74 -6.28 -20.71
CA GLU A 53 -7.36 -5.58 -21.84
C GLU A 53 -7.92 -4.21 -21.42
N LEU A 54 -7.71 -3.19 -22.25
CA LEU A 54 -8.29 -1.87 -22.06
C LEU A 54 -9.82 -1.92 -22.22
N GLN A 55 -10.53 -1.41 -21.23
CA GLN A 55 -11.99 -1.33 -21.27
C GLN A 55 -12.43 -0.06 -21.99
N PRO A 56 -13.51 -0.12 -22.81
CA PRO A 56 -14.10 1.06 -23.41
C PRO A 56 -14.43 2.12 -22.34
N LEU A 57 -13.93 3.35 -22.53
CA LEU A 57 -14.09 4.46 -21.58
C LEU A 57 -13.50 4.22 -20.17
N GLY A 58 -12.67 3.19 -20.00
CA GLY A 58 -12.15 2.80 -18.69
C GLY A 58 -11.28 3.86 -18.01
N HIS A 59 -10.74 4.84 -18.75
CA HIS A 59 -9.96 5.93 -18.17
C HIS A 59 -10.78 6.82 -17.21
N TYR A 60 -12.12 6.74 -17.22
CA TYR A 60 -12.98 7.41 -16.25
C TYR A 60 -13.21 6.63 -14.95
N ASN A 61 -12.99 5.31 -14.95
CA ASN A 61 -13.40 4.43 -13.84
C ASN A 61 -12.85 4.87 -12.47
N HIS A 62 -11.57 5.26 -12.40
CA HIS A 62 -10.96 5.75 -11.16
C HIS A 62 -11.56 7.09 -10.67
N LEU A 63 -12.00 7.96 -11.60
CA LEU A 63 -12.67 9.22 -11.27
C LEU A 63 -14.10 8.97 -10.75
N ASP A 64 -14.81 8.01 -11.36
CA ASP A 64 -16.14 7.61 -10.90
C ASP A 64 -16.06 7.02 -9.48
N VAL A 65 -15.09 6.14 -9.22
CA VAL A 65 -14.84 5.64 -7.85
C VAL A 65 -14.52 6.77 -6.87
N LEU A 66 -13.67 7.74 -7.24
CA LEU A 66 -13.39 8.90 -6.39
C LEU A 66 -14.66 9.69 -6.07
N ASN A 67 -15.51 9.94 -7.06
CA ASN A 67 -16.77 10.65 -6.88
C ASN A 67 -17.72 9.88 -5.96
N GLU A 68 -17.87 8.57 -6.15
CA GLU A 68 -18.71 7.74 -5.30
C GLU A 68 -18.22 7.71 -3.85
N VAL A 69 -16.91 7.57 -3.63
CA VAL A 69 -16.35 7.59 -2.26
C VAL A 69 -16.57 8.93 -1.58
N ARG A 70 -16.36 10.03 -2.31
CA ARG A 70 -16.60 11.38 -1.78
C ARG A 70 -18.09 11.63 -1.51
N ARG A 71 -18.99 11.07 -2.33
CA ARG A 71 -20.45 11.12 -2.13
C ARG A 71 -20.87 10.35 -0.87
N ALA A 72 -20.27 9.19 -0.63
CA ALA A 72 -20.49 8.39 0.57
C ALA A 72 -19.84 9.01 1.83
N GLY A 73 -18.88 9.92 1.65
CA GLY A 73 -18.21 10.67 2.72
C GLY A 73 -17.04 9.95 3.40
N SER A 74 -16.84 8.66 3.12
CA SER A 74 -15.69 7.86 3.58
C SER A 74 -15.51 6.62 2.72
N ILE A 75 -14.29 6.07 2.67
CA ILE A 75 -13.96 4.77 2.07
C ILE A 75 -14.83 3.66 2.68
N ALA A 76 -14.99 3.64 4.01
CA ALA A 76 -15.78 2.60 4.68
C ALA A 76 -17.25 2.61 4.23
N ALA A 77 -17.88 3.79 4.22
CA ALA A 77 -19.26 3.93 3.75
C ALA A 77 -19.39 3.56 2.26
N ALA A 78 -18.40 3.93 1.44
CA ALA A 78 -18.39 3.61 0.01
C ALA A 78 -18.25 2.11 -0.27
N ILE A 79 -17.42 1.41 0.50
CA ILE A 79 -17.29 -0.06 0.40
C ILE A 79 -18.65 -0.74 0.62
N ASP A 80 -19.39 -0.30 1.64
CA ASP A 80 -20.71 -0.83 1.96
C ASP A 80 -21.74 -0.48 0.86
N GLU A 81 -21.77 0.78 0.40
CA GLU A 81 -22.73 1.27 -0.60
C GLU A 81 -22.50 0.64 -1.98
N LEU A 82 -21.23 0.56 -2.42
CA LEU A 82 -20.81 -0.03 -3.69
C LEU A 82 -20.73 -1.56 -3.64
N LYS A 83 -20.94 -2.16 -2.47
CA LYS A 83 -20.86 -3.61 -2.22
C LYS A 83 -19.51 -4.20 -2.64
N ILE A 84 -18.43 -3.51 -2.33
CA ILE A 84 -17.06 -4.01 -2.56
C ILE A 84 -16.78 -5.11 -1.53
N GLN A 85 -16.37 -6.29 -2.01
CA GLN A 85 -16.22 -7.50 -1.17
C GLN A 85 -14.79 -8.04 -1.10
N ASP A 86 -13.85 -7.36 -1.76
CA ASP A 86 -12.46 -7.79 -1.88
C ASP A 86 -11.52 -6.57 -2.04
N GLY A 87 -10.23 -6.79 -1.84
CA GLY A 87 -9.18 -5.80 -2.02
C GLY A 87 -8.34 -5.51 -0.80
N ILE A 88 -7.31 -4.71 -1.03
CA ILE A 88 -6.33 -4.30 -0.02
C ILE A 88 -6.99 -3.42 1.03
N ILE A 89 -7.68 -2.36 0.61
CA ILE A 89 -8.37 -1.41 1.47
C ILE A 89 -9.58 -2.07 2.15
N TYR A 90 -10.33 -2.89 1.41
CA TYR A 90 -11.40 -3.72 1.99
C TYR A 90 -10.88 -4.62 3.12
N ALA A 91 -9.76 -5.31 2.91
CA ALA A 91 -9.15 -6.16 3.93
C ALA A 91 -8.70 -5.34 5.14
N CYS A 92 -8.12 -4.15 4.93
CA CYS A 92 -7.76 -3.24 6.01
C CYS A 92 -8.99 -2.82 6.83
N GLU A 93 -10.08 -2.41 6.19
CA GLU A 93 -11.33 -2.02 6.86
C GLU A 93 -11.97 -3.18 7.65
N LYS A 94 -11.98 -4.37 7.05
CA LYS A 94 -12.54 -5.59 7.64
C LYS A 94 -11.75 -6.06 8.86
N LYS A 95 -10.41 -6.02 8.78
CA LYS A 95 -9.50 -6.47 9.84
C LYS A 95 -9.08 -5.36 10.80
N LYS A 96 -9.57 -4.14 10.59
CA LYS A 96 -9.20 -2.94 11.36
C LYS A 96 -7.69 -2.71 11.38
N ILE A 97 -7.04 -2.97 10.24
CA ILE A 97 -5.63 -2.63 10.04
C ILE A 97 -5.56 -1.14 9.72
N PRO A 98 -4.82 -0.34 10.52
CA PRO A 98 -4.69 1.08 10.26
C PRO A 98 -3.96 1.31 8.94
N TYR A 99 -4.45 2.27 8.16
CA TYR A 99 -3.77 2.72 6.96
C TYR A 99 -3.59 4.25 6.97
N VAL A 100 -2.46 4.71 6.45
CA VAL A 100 -2.14 6.13 6.29
C VAL A 100 -2.02 6.42 4.80
N LEU A 101 -2.88 7.31 4.29
CA LEU A 101 -2.85 7.76 2.90
C LEU A 101 -2.24 9.16 2.87
N ALA A 102 -0.95 9.26 2.55
CA ALA A 102 -0.29 10.55 2.36
C ALA A 102 -0.71 11.19 1.03
N GLY A 103 -1.07 12.47 1.09
CA GLY A 103 -1.35 13.27 -0.08
C GLY A 103 -0.11 13.55 -0.92
N SER A 104 -0.31 13.72 -2.22
CA SER A 104 0.71 14.06 -3.20
C SER A 104 0.18 15.11 -4.18
N ILE A 105 1.09 15.89 -4.76
CA ILE A 105 0.78 16.93 -5.75
C ILE A 105 0.14 16.40 -7.05
N ARG A 106 0.07 15.07 -7.22
CA ARG A 106 -0.50 14.40 -8.39
C ARG A 106 -1.88 13.78 -8.14
N ASP A 107 -2.43 13.96 -6.94
CA ASP A 107 -3.63 13.24 -6.54
C ASP A 107 -4.88 13.78 -7.26
N ASP A 108 -5.61 12.89 -7.91
CA ASP A 108 -6.98 13.12 -8.38
C ASP A 108 -7.97 12.95 -7.22
N GLY A 109 -8.99 13.83 -7.12
CA GLY A 109 -10.02 13.76 -6.07
C GLY A 109 -9.72 14.69 -4.89
N PRO A 110 -8.92 14.29 -3.88
CA PRO A 110 -8.56 12.93 -3.45
C PRO A 110 -9.67 12.21 -2.67
N LEU A 111 -9.42 10.96 -2.24
CA LEU A 111 -10.28 10.26 -1.27
C LEU A 111 -10.36 11.03 0.07
N PRO A 112 -11.48 10.98 0.80
CA PRO A 112 -11.67 11.72 2.06
C PRO A 112 -10.60 11.45 3.13
N GLU A 113 -10.07 10.23 3.19
CA GLU A 113 -9.09 9.76 4.17
C GLU A 113 -7.66 10.22 3.88
N VAL A 114 -7.42 10.86 2.73
CA VAL A 114 -6.09 11.34 2.35
C VAL A 114 -5.67 12.52 3.21
N ILE A 115 -4.51 12.39 3.85
CA ILE A 115 -3.90 13.46 4.64
C ILE A 115 -3.13 14.37 3.67
N ALA A 116 -3.76 15.49 3.31
CA ALA A 116 -3.19 16.45 2.36
C ALA A 116 -1.94 17.17 2.88
N ASN A 117 -1.86 17.41 4.19
CA ASN A 117 -0.68 18.02 4.81
C ASN A 117 0.44 16.98 4.97
N VAL A 118 1.54 17.19 4.24
CA VAL A 118 2.68 16.25 4.22
C VAL A 118 3.37 16.07 5.58
N TYR A 119 3.34 17.08 6.46
CA TYR A 119 3.92 16.95 7.80
C TYR A 119 3.01 16.14 8.72
N GLU A 120 1.70 16.36 8.65
CA GLU A 120 0.73 15.54 9.39
C GLU A 120 0.76 14.08 8.91
N ALA A 121 0.89 13.86 7.59
CA ALA A 121 1.04 12.52 7.04
C ALA A 121 2.33 11.85 7.54
N GLN A 122 3.44 12.60 7.60
CA GLN A 122 4.70 12.12 8.17
C GLN A 122 4.56 11.77 9.66
N ASP A 123 3.89 12.62 10.44
CA ASP A 123 3.67 12.37 11.87
C ASP A 123 2.81 11.13 12.10
N ALA A 124 1.75 10.93 11.30
CA ALA A 124 0.92 9.73 11.31
C ALA A 124 1.74 8.48 10.96
N MET A 125 2.57 8.52 9.91
CA MET A 125 3.47 7.41 9.55
C MET A 125 4.48 7.10 10.67
N ARG A 126 4.99 8.12 11.37
CA ARG A 126 6.00 7.95 12.43
C ARG A 126 5.48 7.14 13.63
N VAL A 127 4.16 7.17 13.89
CA VAL A 127 3.53 6.32 14.92
C VAL A 127 3.77 4.83 14.64
N HIS A 128 3.74 4.44 13.36
CA HIS A 128 3.99 3.06 12.92
C HIS A 128 5.48 2.77 12.83
N ALA A 129 6.29 3.72 12.36
CA ALA A 129 7.75 3.57 12.24
C ALA A 129 8.41 3.17 13.56
N ARG A 130 7.96 3.74 14.69
CA ARG A 130 8.50 3.45 16.02
C ARG A 130 8.23 2.02 16.52
N LYS A 131 7.24 1.33 15.93
CA LYS A 131 6.80 0.00 16.35
C LYS A 131 7.21 -1.09 15.35
N ALA A 132 7.56 -0.70 14.13
CA ALA A 132 7.88 -1.63 13.06
C ALA A 132 9.09 -2.51 13.41
N THR A 133 8.99 -3.79 13.12
CA THR A 133 10.11 -4.74 13.21
C THR A 133 10.47 -5.34 11.84
N VAL A 134 9.52 -5.28 10.91
CA VAL A 134 9.69 -5.62 9.50
C VAL A 134 8.97 -4.56 8.69
N VAL A 135 9.61 -4.09 7.62
CA VAL A 135 9.08 -3.11 6.66
C VAL A 135 9.18 -3.72 5.27
N MET A 136 8.05 -3.80 4.58
CA MET A 136 7.97 -4.25 3.19
C MET A 136 7.63 -3.03 2.31
N ALA A 137 8.64 -2.52 1.60
CA ALA A 137 8.48 -1.45 0.63
C ALA A 137 8.20 -2.03 -0.76
N LEU A 138 6.99 -1.84 -1.28
CA LEU A 138 6.49 -2.49 -2.49
C LEU A 138 6.30 -1.48 -3.63
N ALA A 139 7.29 -1.39 -4.53
CA ALA A 139 7.30 -0.56 -5.74
C ALA A 139 6.82 0.89 -5.50
N THR A 140 7.35 1.56 -4.47
CA THR A 140 6.98 2.93 -4.13
C THR A 140 8.14 3.77 -3.62
N GLN A 141 8.94 4.30 -4.54
CA GLN A 141 10.18 5.03 -4.19
C GLN A 141 9.95 6.16 -3.17
N LEU A 142 8.94 7.01 -3.38
CA LEU A 142 8.64 8.15 -2.52
C LEU A 142 8.30 7.72 -1.09
N HIS A 143 7.38 6.77 -0.91
CA HIS A 143 6.96 6.32 0.42
C HIS A 143 8.06 5.49 1.09
N SER A 144 8.78 4.66 0.34
CA SER A 144 9.91 3.87 0.86
C SER A 144 11.00 4.79 1.45
N ILE A 145 11.40 5.82 0.70
CA ILE A 145 12.41 6.78 1.16
C ILE A 145 11.88 7.59 2.35
N ALA A 146 10.64 8.06 2.28
CA ALA A 146 10.03 8.82 3.39
C ALA A 146 10.00 7.99 4.68
N PHE A 147 9.53 6.74 4.60
CA PHE A 147 9.43 5.85 5.75
C PHE A 147 10.79 5.41 6.29
N GLY A 148 11.76 5.13 5.42
CA GLY A 148 13.13 4.83 5.83
C GLY A 148 13.81 5.96 6.60
N ASN A 149 13.49 7.24 6.31
CA ASN A 149 13.99 8.35 7.11
C ASN A 149 13.37 8.40 8.53
N MET A 150 12.26 7.71 8.77
CA MET A 150 11.55 7.71 10.06
C MET A 150 11.79 6.45 10.89
N VAL A 151 12.18 5.34 10.26
CA VAL A 151 12.31 4.04 10.93
C VAL A 151 13.67 3.93 11.60
N PRO A 152 13.75 3.50 12.87
CA PRO A 152 15.01 3.20 13.51
C PRO A 152 15.62 1.91 12.93
N SER A 153 16.94 1.73 13.06
CA SER A 153 17.63 0.49 12.67
C SER A 153 17.44 -0.66 13.65
N TYR A 154 16.89 -0.39 14.82
CA TYR A 154 16.56 -1.39 15.82
C TYR A 154 15.40 -0.93 16.69
N ARG A 155 14.74 -1.89 17.32
CA ARG A 155 13.73 -1.67 18.35
C ARG A 155 14.22 -2.29 19.66
N VAL A 156 13.98 -1.59 20.76
CA VAL A 156 14.10 -2.16 22.10
C VAL A 156 12.72 -2.68 22.48
N GLU A 157 12.62 -3.98 22.69
CA GLU A 157 11.40 -4.65 23.13
C GLU A 157 11.13 -4.35 24.63
N GLU A 158 9.92 -4.64 25.11
CA GLU A 158 9.53 -4.36 26.51
C GLU A 158 10.40 -5.11 27.54
N ASP A 159 10.96 -6.26 27.15
CA ASP A 159 11.89 -7.06 27.95
C ASP A 159 13.35 -6.55 27.92
N GLY A 160 13.61 -5.44 27.22
CA GLY A 160 14.94 -4.85 27.06
C GLY A 160 15.78 -5.45 25.93
N ARG A 161 15.26 -6.44 25.18
CA ARG A 161 15.99 -7.04 24.05
C ARG A 161 16.05 -6.07 22.88
N VAL A 162 17.23 -5.96 22.26
CA VAL A 162 17.43 -5.19 21.03
C VAL A 162 17.17 -6.10 19.83
N ARG A 163 16.22 -5.73 18.97
CA ARG A 163 15.87 -6.43 17.74
C ARG A 163 16.13 -5.53 16.52
N PRO A 164 16.86 -5.99 15.49
CA PRO A 164 16.99 -5.25 14.23
C PRO A 164 15.63 -5.03 13.56
N VAL A 165 15.48 -3.91 12.86
CA VAL A 165 14.33 -3.68 11.98
C VAL A 165 14.70 -4.16 10.59
N PHE A 166 14.02 -5.20 10.11
CA PHE A 166 14.25 -5.71 8.75
C PHE A 166 13.52 -4.84 7.74
N PHE A 167 14.25 -4.21 6.84
CA PHE A 167 13.67 -3.36 5.80
C PHE A 167 13.91 -4.00 4.44
N TYR A 168 12.87 -4.49 3.79
CA TYR A 168 12.95 -5.06 2.44
C TYR A 168 12.35 -4.09 1.42
N ILE A 169 13.08 -3.85 0.33
CA ILE A 169 12.63 -3.03 -0.79
C ILE A 169 12.45 -3.96 -1.99
N VAL A 170 11.23 -4.06 -2.48
CA VAL A 170 10.88 -4.85 -3.66
C VAL A 170 10.50 -3.88 -4.77
N ASP A 171 11.37 -3.76 -5.76
CA ASP A 171 11.20 -2.83 -6.88
C ASP A 171 11.94 -3.40 -8.11
N MET A 172 11.49 -3.05 -9.32
CA MET A 172 12.21 -3.43 -10.54
C MET A 172 13.46 -2.58 -10.74
N ALA A 173 13.51 -1.39 -10.12
CA ALA A 173 14.62 -0.46 -10.22
C ALA A 173 15.39 -0.34 -8.90
N GLU A 174 16.72 -0.35 -9.00
CA GLU A 174 17.64 -0.26 -7.86
C GLU A 174 17.65 1.13 -7.19
N PHE A 175 17.13 2.16 -7.87
CA PHE A 175 17.19 3.55 -7.44
C PHE A 175 16.72 3.80 -5.99
N SER A 176 15.61 3.16 -5.58
CA SER A 176 15.09 3.28 -4.21
C SER A 176 16.06 2.73 -3.17
N ALA A 177 16.69 1.60 -3.49
CA ALA A 177 17.64 0.92 -2.62
C ALA A 177 18.91 1.75 -2.45
N ASP A 178 19.47 2.26 -3.55
CA ASP A 178 20.65 3.13 -3.51
C ASP A 178 20.43 4.37 -2.67
N LYS A 179 19.26 5.01 -2.80
CA LYS A 179 18.95 6.22 -2.02
C LYS A 179 18.81 5.93 -0.52
N LEU A 180 18.28 4.77 -0.14
CA LEU A 180 18.14 4.38 1.27
C LEU A 180 19.47 3.95 1.88
N ALA A 181 20.30 3.20 1.12
CA ALA A 181 21.66 2.86 1.53
C ALA A 181 22.49 4.11 1.84
N ASN A 182 22.37 5.16 1.01
CA ASN A 182 23.05 6.43 1.21
C ASN A 182 22.50 7.30 2.36
N ARG A 183 21.36 6.93 2.96
CA ARG A 183 20.69 7.71 4.03
C ARG A 183 20.75 7.06 5.40
N GLY A 184 21.67 6.12 5.61
CA GLY A 184 21.89 5.48 6.90
C GLY A 184 20.94 4.31 7.20
N SER A 185 20.05 3.95 6.26
CA SER A 185 19.29 2.70 6.33
C SER A 185 20.16 1.53 5.85
N ALA A 186 21.31 1.31 6.49
CA ALA A 186 22.29 0.29 6.11
C ALA A 186 21.75 -1.16 6.19
N GLN A 187 20.57 -1.34 6.81
CA GLN A 187 19.88 -2.63 6.95
C GLN A 187 18.81 -2.86 5.85
N ALA A 188 18.63 -1.92 4.92
CA ALA A 188 17.69 -2.10 3.82
C ALA A 188 18.23 -3.12 2.81
N GLN A 189 17.48 -4.20 2.60
CA GLN A 189 17.78 -5.24 1.63
C GLN A 189 16.91 -5.05 0.39
N ALA A 190 17.56 -4.87 -0.76
CA ALA A 190 16.89 -4.79 -2.05
C ALA A 190 16.59 -6.18 -2.61
N ILE A 191 15.40 -6.34 -3.17
CA ILE A 191 14.96 -7.50 -3.94
C ILE A 191 14.51 -6.96 -5.30
N LEU A 192 15.40 -7.05 -6.29
CA LEU A 192 15.16 -6.51 -7.62
C LEU A 192 14.29 -7.46 -8.44
N THR A 193 13.00 -7.20 -8.50
CA THR A 193 12.02 -8.08 -9.18
C THR A 193 10.70 -7.36 -9.44
N ASN A 194 9.83 -7.98 -10.22
CA ASN A 194 8.44 -7.56 -10.34
C ASN A 194 7.74 -7.72 -8.98
N VAL A 195 7.19 -6.61 -8.46
CA VAL A 195 6.48 -6.61 -7.18
C VAL A 195 5.24 -7.52 -7.20
N GLN A 196 4.55 -7.64 -8.34
CA GLN A 196 3.35 -8.48 -8.46
C GLN A 196 3.72 -9.96 -8.30
N ASP A 197 4.71 -10.43 -9.07
CA ASP A 197 5.23 -11.80 -8.96
C ASP A 197 5.77 -12.09 -7.55
N PHE A 198 6.47 -11.12 -6.96
CA PHE A 198 6.95 -11.25 -5.58
C PHE A 198 5.80 -11.45 -4.60
N MET A 199 4.74 -10.63 -4.68
CA MET A 199 3.60 -10.73 -3.76
C MET A 199 2.88 -12.07 -3.87
N VAL A 200 2.66 -12.55 -5.10
CA VAL A 200 2.04 -13.85 -5.34
C VAL A 200 2.88 -14.99 -4.77
N ASN A 201 4.19 -14.99 -5.03
CA ASN A 201 5.08 -16.02 -4.51
C ASN A 201 5.21 -15.96 -2.99
N LEU A 202 5.30 -14.76 -2.40
CA LEU A 202 5.32 -14.58 -0.96
C LEU A 202 4.06 -15.18 -0.33
N TRP A 203 2.89 -14.85 -0.87
CA TRP A 203 1.64 -15.39 -0.36
C TRP A 203 1.55 -16.90 -0.54
N ASN A 204 1.97 -17.45 -1.68
CA ASN A 204 2.00 -18.89 -1.92
C ASN A 204 2.90 -19.66 -0.95
N ASN A 205 3.94 -19.04 -0.41
CA ASN A 205 4.84 -19.67 0.58
C ASN A 205 4.38 -19.47 2.04
N LEU A 206 3.39 -18.61 2.28
CA LEU A 206 2.85 -18.31 3.61
C LEU A 206 1.44 -18.86 3.83
N LYS A 207 0.71 -19.12 2.74
CA LYS A 207 -0.59 -19.79 2.80
C LYS A 207 -0.31 -21.30 2.94
N ASP A 208 -0.69 -21.86 4.09
CA ASP A 208 -0.68 -23.30 4.33
C ASP A 208 -1.64 -24.04 3.36
#